data_AF-A0A7S2M253-F1
#
_entry.id   AF-A0A7S2M253-F1
#
_cell.length_a   1.000
_cell.length_b   1.000
_cell.length_c   1.000
_cell.angle_alpha   90.00
_cell.angle_beta   90.00
_cell.angle_gamma   90.00
#
_symmetry.space_group_name_H-M   'P 1'
#
loop_
_entity.id
_entity.type
_entity.pdbx_description
1 polymer ?
#
loop_
_entity_poly.entity_id
_entity_poly.type
_entity_poly.pdbx_seq_one_letter_code
_entity_poly.pdbx_strand_id
1 'polypeptide(L)'
;ASCANFYEKLLHLHSIYPFSIPLHKSSQLTVSIPCEGSYCRALVALSLALSPLWVGIYAWNNFDTNLWGWQMGVFVAVTLPLGLMILRYAPGGEGTMATFLAVPIALYGFVIAATWIDAIADKLVALLEFLGVTLRIPNSIMGLTILAWGNSMADLSANVTMARKGLANMAITACFAGPLFNILIGLGAGFGLLRGIKQQEILYVSLTPDISTGFVFCFANCIFILFSGLAVNKGVIPAGYGNMAIGMYAVYVLTSLVLNYALPESS
;
A
#
# COMPACT_ATOMS: atom_id res chain seq x y z
N ALA A 1 17.37 -19.47 -13.80
CA ALA A 1 17.12 -19.89 -12.40
C ALA A 1 16.07 -19.04 -11.68
N SER A 2 16.07 -17.70 -11.82
CA SER A 2 15.17 -16.80 -11.06
C SER A 2 13.66 -16.95 -11.37
N CYS A 3 13.26 -17.10 -12.64
CA CYS A 3 11.83 -17.26 -13.03
C CYS A 3 11.24 -18.63 -12.60
N ALA A 4 12.07 -19.67 -12.49
CA ALA A 4 11.64 -21.01 -12.02
C ALA A 4 11.37 -21.02 -10.51
N ASN A 5 12.27 -20.39 -9.72
CA ASN A 5 12.05 -20.15 -8.28
C ASN A 5 10.81 -19.29 -7.99
N PHE A 6 10.43 -18.38 -8.90
CA PHE A 6 9.21 -17.58 -8.78
C PHE A 6 7.95 -18.43 -8.96
N TYR A 7 7.93 -19.30 -9.98
CA TYR A 7 6.84 -20.27 -10.18
C TYR A 7 6.72 -21.29 -9.04
N GLU A 8 7.84 -21.71 -8.46
CA GLU A 8 7.88 -22.63 -7.32
C GLU A 8 7.36 -21.97 -6.03
N LYS A 9 7.70 -20.70 -5.78
CA LYS A 9 7.09 -19.90 -4.70
C LYS A 9 5.58 -19.68 -4.91
N LEU A 10 5.13 -19.51 -6.15
CA LEU A 10 3.71 -19.44 -6.52
C LEU A 10 2.96 -20.75 -6.24
N LEU A 11 3.59 -21.90 -6.50
CA LEU A 11 3.07 -23.23 -6.16
C LEU A 11 2.97 -23.44 -4.65
N HIS A 12 3.92 -22.94 -3.86
CA HIS A 12 3.85 -22.97 -2.40
C HIS A 12 2.72 -22.07 -1.84
N LEU A 13 2.49 -20.89 -2.42
CA LEU A 13 1.37 -20.01 -2.05
C LEU A 13 -0.01 -20.60 -2.41
N HIS A 14 -0.10 -21.35 -3.51
CA HIS A 14 -1.30 -22.07 -3.92
C HIS A 14 -1.76 -23.10 -2.86
N SER A 15 -0.82 -23.69 -2.13
CA SER A 15 -1.13 -24.66 -1.07
C SER A 15 -1.67 -24.02 0.22
N ILE A 16 -1.50 -22.71 0.43
CA ILE A 16 -1.78 -22.06 1.71
C ILE A 16 -3.07 -21.21 1.65
N TYR A 17 -3.42 -20.61 0.51
CA TYR A 17 -4.60 -19.73 0.39
C TYR A 17 -5.36 -19.90 -0.94
N PRO A 18 -6.30 -20.85 -1.05
CA PRO A 18 -7.03 -21.13 -2.30
C PRO A 18 -8.02 -20.03 -2.73
N PHE A 19 -8.50 -19.20 -1.79
CA PHE A 19 -9.60 -18.24 -2.03
C PHE A 19 -9.14 -16.83 -2.46
N SER A 20 -7.91 -16.42 -2.12
CA SER A 20 -7.35 -15.10 -2.48
C SER A 20 -6.71 -15.06 -3.87
N ILE A 21 -6.67 -16.20 -4.58
CA ILE A 21 -5.94 -16.42 -5.83
C ILE A 21 -6.47 -15.59 -7.02
N PRO A 22 -7.77 -15.45 -7.31
CA PRO A 22 -8.19 -14.85 -8.57
C PRO A 22 -7.83 -13.35 -8.68
N LEU A 23 -8.06 -12.57 -7.62
CA LEU A 23 -7.69 -11.14 -7.61
C LEU A 23 -6.18 -10.93 -7.55
N HIS A 24 -5.48 -11.68 -6.68
CA HIS A 24 -4.04 -11.56 -6.53
C HIS A 24 -3.29 -11.96 -7.81
N LYS A 25 -3.76 -13.00 -8.49
CA LYS A 25 -3.18 -13.46 -9.76
C LYS A 25 -3.49 -12.47 -10.88
N SER A 26 -4.68 -11.86 -10.89
CA SER A 26 -5.05 -10.83 -11.88
C SER A 26 -4.20 -9.55 -11.74
N SER A 27 -3.92 -9.09 -10.50
CA SER A 27 -3.03 -7.94 -10.29
C SER A 27 -1.59 -8.25 -10.67
N GLN A 28 -1.08 -9.44 -10.36
CA GLN A 28 0.25 -9.88 -10.79
C GLN A 28 0.39 -10.03 -12.31
N LEU A 29 -0.68 -10.40 -12.99
CA LEU A 29 -0.70 -10.54 -14.46
C LEU A 29 -0.76 -9.20 -15.17
N THR A 30 -1.16 -8.11 -14.51
CA THR A 30 -1.34 -6.77 -15.10
C THR A 30 -0.29 -5.76 -14.66
N VAL A 31 0.41 -6.03 -13.54
CA VAL A 31 1.49 -5.19 -13.02
C VAL A 31 2.84 -5.77 -13.43
N SER A 32 3.59 -5.04 -14.27
CA SER A 32 4.98 -5.39 -14.61
C SER A 32 5.90 -5.11 -13.43
N ILE A 33 6.21 -6.12 -12.61
CA ILE A 33 7.21 -5.98 -11.54
C ILE A 33 8.59 -6.37 -12.10
N PRO A 34 9.52 -5.42 -12.30
CA PRO A 34 10.90 -5.78 -12.60
C PRO A 34 11.49 -6.53 -11.38
N CYS A 35 11.93 -7.77 -11.56
CA CYS A 35 12.64 -8.48 -10.49
C CYS A 35 14.07 -7.92 -10.38
N GLU A 36 14.65 -8.00 -9.19
CA GLU A 36 16.00 -7.49 -8.88
C GLU A 36 17.03 -8.02 -9.91
N GLY A 37 17.44 -7.16 -10.83
CA GLY A 37 18.45 -7.46 -11.85
C GLY A 37 18.02 -8.36 -13.01
N SER A 38 16.75 -8.78 -13.11
CA SER A 38 16.27 -9.63 -14.22
C SER A 38 14.78 -9.47 -14.47
N TYR A 39 14.34 -9.42 -15.74
CA TYR A 39 12.93 -9.38 -16.10
C TYR A 39 12.55 -10.60 -16.96
N CYS A 40 11.37 -11.18 -16.72
CA CYS A 40 10.83 -12.21 -17.61
C CYS A 40 10.07 -11.50 -18.76
N ARG A 41 10.63 -11.57 -19.98
CA ARG A 41 10.07 -10.94 -21.19
C ARG A 41 8.58 -11.23 -21.39
N ALA A 42 8.20 -12.51 -21.21
CA ALA A 42 6.83 -12.99 -21.34
C ALA A 42 5.88 -12.32 -20.33
N LEU A 43 6.34 -12.10 -19.09
CA LEU A 43 5.53 -11.52 -18.03
C LEU A 43 5.26 -10.03 -18.28
N VAL A 44 6.29 -9.27 -18.68
CA VAL A 44 6.16 -7.83 -18.98
C VAL A 44 5.25 -7.60 -20.20
N ALA A 45 5.40 -8.41 -21.23
CA ALA A 45 4.56 -8.32 -22.42
C ALA A 45 3.10 -8.70 -22.14
N LEU A 46 2.89 -9.74 -21.33
CA LEU A 46 1.56 -10.17 -20.92
C LEU A 46 0.90 -9.12 -20.02
N SER A 47 1.64 -8.47 -19.13
CA SER A 47 1.12 -7.37 -18.31
C SER A 47 0.73 -6.15 -19.13
N LEU A 48 1.51 -5.81 -20.16
CA LEU A 48 1.18 -4.73 -21.09
C LEU A 48 -0.04 -5.06 -21.96
N ALA A 49 -0.26 -6.34 -22.28
CA ALA A 49 -1.41 -6.76 -23.06
C ALA A 49 -2.72 -6.81 -22.24
N LEU A 50 -2.64 -7.15 -20.95
CA LEU A 50 -3.81 -7.30 -20.07
C LEU A 50 -4.18 -6.01 -19.32
N SER A 51 -3.24 -5.09 -19.12
CA SER A 51 -3.49 -3.82 -18.45
C SER A 51 -4.59 -2.94 -19.08
N PRO A 52 -4.80 -2.86 -20.41
CA PRO A 52 -5.86 -2.04 -21.00
C PRO A 52 -7.26 -2.54 -20.63
N LEU A 53 -7.41 -3.87 -20.55
CA LEU A 53 -8.67 -4.51 -20.16
C LEU A 53 -9.00 -4.19 -18.70
N TRP A 54 -8.01 -4.24 -17.81
CA TRP A 54 -8.20 -3.85 -16.42
C TRP A 54 -8.60 -2.39 -16.27
N VAL A 55 -7.90 -1.47 -16.96
CA VAL A 55 -8.23 -0.04 -16.92
C VAL A 55 -9.63 0.23 -17.46
N GLY A 56 -10.05 -0.47 -18.53
CA GLY A 56 -11.41 -0.39 -19.07
C GLY A 56 -12.47 -0.81 -18.05
N ILE A 57 -12.23 -1.91 -17.32
CA ILE A 57 -13.13 -2.38 -16.25
C ILE A 57 -13.16 -1.38 -15.07
N TYR A 58 -11.99 -0.91 -14.65
CA TYR A 58 -11.86 0.04 -13.54
C TYR A 58 -12.57 1.37 -13.82
N ALA A 59 -12.38 1.93 -15.02
CA ALA A 59 -13.01 3.19 -15.42
C ALA A 59 -14.52 3.08 -15.61
N TRP A 60 -15.00 1.92 -16.05
CA TRP A 60 -16.43 1.64 -16.10
C TRP A 60 -17.04 1.64 -14.70
N ASN A 61 -16.41 0.93 -13.76
CA ASN A 61 -16.96 0.75 -12.41
C ASN A 61 -16.90 2.02 -11.55
N ASN A 62 -15.86 2.85 -11.70
CA ASN A 62 -15.62 3.99 -10.80
C ASN A 62 -16.01 5.35 -11.38
N PHE A 63 -16.02 5.51 -12.71
CA PHE A 63 -16.32 6.80 -13.35
C PHE A 63 -17.57 6.76 -14.25
N ASP A 64 -18.29 5.63 -14.31
CA ASP A 64 -19.42 5.40 -15.24
C ASP A 64 -19.08 5.76 -16.71
N THR A 65 -17.78 5.73 -17.06
CA THR A 65 -17.32 6.07 -18.40
C THR A 65 -17.27 4.82 -19.27
N ASN A 66 -18.00 4.84 -20.38
CA ASN A 66 -17.98 3.77 -21.37
C ASN A 66 -16.70 3.82 -22.21
N LEU A 67 -15.60 3.27 -21.68
CA LEU A 67 -14.34 3.10 -22.42
C LEU A 67 -14.36 1.90 -23.38
N TRP A 68 -15.38 1.03 -23.32
CA TRP A 68 -15.49 -0.18 -24.15
C TRP A 68 -15.72 0.10 -25.65
N GLY A 69 -15.88 1.37 -26.04
CA GLY A 69 -15.92 1.81 -27.42
C GLY A 69 -14.53 1.93 -28.06
N TRP A 70 -14.36 2.92 -28.94
CA TRP A 70 -13.13 3.07 -29.72
C TRP A 70 -11.88 3.38 -28.86
N GLN A 71 -12.06 3.94 -27.65
CA GLN A 71 -10.98 4.31 -26.75
C GLN A 71 -10.19 3.09 -26.27
N MET A 72 -10.86 2.00 -25.85
CA MET A 72 -10.16 0.76 -25.49
C MET A 72 -9.46 0.14 -26.69
N GLY A 73 -10.04 0.28 -27.90
CA GLY A 73 -9.39 -0.10 -29.15
C GLY A 73 -8.04 0.61 -29.36
N VAL A 74 -7.97 1.92 -29.09
CA VAL A 74 -6.73 2.71 -29.15
C VAL A 74 -5.73 2.25 -28.07
N PHE A 75 -6.16 2.05 -26.83
CA PHE A 75 -5.29 1.58 -25.76
C PHE A 75 -4.69 0.20 -26.05
N VAL A 76 -5.48 -0.74 -26.56
CA VAL A 76 -5.01 -2.07 -26.98
C VAL A 76 -4.08 -1.96 -28.20
N ALA A 77 -4.43 -1.12 -29.18
CA ALA A 77 -3.62 -0.91 -30.38
C ALA A 77 -2.25 -0.28 -30.10
N VAL A 78 -2.08 0.44 -28.99
CA VAL A 78 -0.79 1.00 -28.57
C VAL A 78 0.00 0.03 -27.69
N THR A 79 -0.65 -0.57 -26.69
CA THR A 79 0.03 -1.40 -25.68
C THR A 79 0.42 -2.79 -26.17
N LEU A 80 -0.38 -3.40 -27.04
CA LEU A 80 -0.16 -4.74 -27.58
C LEU A 80 1.07 -4.81 -28.52
N PRO A 81 1.24 -3.93 -29.52
CA PRO A 81 2.47 -3.91 -30.32
C PRO A 81 3.71 -3.50 -29.51
N LEU A 82 3.55 -2.67 -28.48
CA LEU A 82 4.64 -2.30 -27.58
C LEU A 82 5.09 -3.50 -26.72
N GLY A 83 4.15 -4.31 -26.23
CA GLY A 83 4.42 -5.60 -25.58
C GLY A 83 5.10 -6.61 -26.52
N LEU A 84 4.63 -6.73 -27.77
CA LEU A 84 5.26 -7.58 -28.80
C LEU A 84 6.66 -7.10 -29.20
N MET A 85 6.87 -5.78 -29.27
CA MET A 85 8.18 -5.18 -29.55
C MET A 85 9.17 -5.51 -28.43
N ILE A 86 8.73 -5.47 -27.17
CA ILE A 86 9.55 -5.89 -26.02
C ILE A 86 9.85 -7.39 -26.07
N LEU A 87 8.91 -8.25 -26.49
CA LEU A 87 9.20 -9.68 -26.69
C LEU A 87 10.27 -9.94 -27.76
N ARG A 88 10.26 -9.14 -28.84
CA ARG A 88 11.11 -9.38 -30.01
C ARG A 88 12.49 -8.74 -29.92
N TYR A 89 12.58 -7.53 -29.36
CA TYR A 89 13.81 -6.73 -29.37
C TYR A 89 14.51 -6.63 -28.01
N ALA A 90 13.83 -6.93 -26.89
CA ALA A 90 14.50 -6.83 -25.59
C ALA A 90 15.54 -7.96 -25.50
N PRO A 91 16.81 -7.70 -25.16
CA PRO A 91 17.84 -8.74 -25.06
C PRO A 91 17.48 -9.83 -24.03
N GLY A 92 17.99 -11.03 -24.23
CA GLY A 92 17.51 -12.25 -23.57
C GLY A 92 18.58 -12.78 -22.68
N GLY A 93 18.52 -12.38 -21.42
CA GLY A 93 19.58 -12.65 -20.45
C GLY A 93 19.63 -11.53 -19.42
N GLU A 94 20.40 -11.76 -18.36
CA GLU A 94 20.61 -10.91 -17.18
C GLU A 94 21.29 -9.56 -17.53
N GLY A 95 20.76 -8.85 -18.52
CA GLY A 95 21.23 -7.55 -18.95
C GLY A 95 20.46 -6.45 -18.23
N THR A 96 21.19 -5.47 -17.71
CA THR A 96 20.63 -4.21 -17.22
C THR A 96 19.81 -3.56 -18.34
N MET A 97 18.49 -3.47 -18.20
CA MET A 97 17.69 -2.64 -19.09
C MET A 97 18.27 -1.22 -19.06
N ALA A 98 18.44 -0.60 -20.23
CA ALA A 98 18.74 0.82 -20.30
C ALA A 98 17.73 1.57 -19.43
N THR A 99 18.22 2.32 -18.44
CA THR A 99 17.40 3.01 -17.42
C THR A 99 16.27 3.83 -18.06
N PHE A 100 16.53 4.38 -19.25
CA PHE A 100 15.56 5.13 -20.05
C PHE A 100 14.30 4.33 -20.43
N LEU A 101 14.40 3.02 -20.65
CA LEU A 101 13.23 2.16 -20.96
C LEU A 101 12.64 1.52 -19.70
N ALA A 102 13.47 1.24 -18.68
CA ALA A 102 13.02 0.63 -17.44
C ALA A 102 12.14 1.57 -16.60
N VAL A 103 12.49 2.85 -16.52
CA VAL A 103 11.76 3.87 -15.75
C VAL A 103 10.31 4.04 -16.22
N PRO A 104 10.00 4.27 -17.51
CA PRO A 104 8.62 4.44 -17.95
C PRO A 104 7.78 3.17 -17.78
N ILE A 105 8.36 1.97 -17.97
CA ILE A 105 7.66 0.70 -17.73
C ILE A 105 7.35 0.53 -16.24
N ALA A 106 8.29 0.86 -15.36
CA ALA A 106 8.07 0.80 -13.91
C ALA A 106 7.01 1.82 -13.44
N LEU A 107 7.04 3.05 -13.97
CA LEU A 107 6.01 4.06 -13.69
C LEU A 107 4.63 3.62 -14.20
N TYR A 108 4.57 3.03 -15.39
CA TYR A 108 3.34 2.46 -15.92
C TYR A 108 2.80 1.35 -15.01
N GLY A 109 3.64 0.38 -14.64
CA GLY A 109 3.28 -0.69 -13.72
C GLY A 109 2.82 -0.16 -12.35
N PHE A 110 3.45 0.91 -11.85
CA PHE A 110 3.05 1.58 -10.62
C PHE A 110 1.63 2.18 -10.71
N VAL A 111 1.29 2.85 -11.81
CA VAL A 111 -0.07 3.40 -12.00
C VAL A 111 -1.12 2.29 -12.06
N ILE A 112 -0.84 1.19 -12.78
CA ILE A 112 -1.75 0.04 -12.83
C ILE A 112 -1.87 -0.65 -11.46
N ALA A 113 -0.78 -0.73 -10.69
CA ALA A 113 -0.84 -1.24 -9.33
C ALA A 113 -1.68 -0.35 -8.41
N ALA A 114 -1.58 0.98 -8.56
CA ALA A 114 -2.37 1.93 -7.79
C ALA A 114 -3.88 1.76 -8.03
N THR A 115 -4.33 1.55 -9.28
CA THR A 115 -5.75 1.31 -9.57
C THR A 115 -6.25 -0.03 -9.00
N TRP A 116 -5.39 -1.05 -8.94
CA TRP A 116 -5.71 -2.30 -8.23
C TRP A 116 -5.84 -2.11 -6.73
N ILE A 117 -4.93 -1.37 -6.11
CA ILE A 117 -4.98 -1.07 -4.68
C ILE A 117 -6.28 -0.33 -4.34
N ASP A 118 -6.65 0.67 -5.14
CA ASP A 118 -7.89 1.43 -4.99
C ASP A 118 -9.14 0.53 -5.11
N ALA A 119 -9.22 -0.28 -6.18
CA ALA A 119 -10.34 -1.20 -6.37
C ALA A 119 -10.48 -2.25 -5.24
N ILE A 120 -9.36 -2.73 -4.69
CA ILE A 120 -9.35 -3.65 -3.56
C ILE A 120 -9.75 -2.92 -2.27
N ALA A 121 -9.31 -1.67 -2.09
CA ALA A 121 -9.65 -0.86 -0.93
C ALA A 121 -11.16 -0.62 -0.85
N ASP A 122 -11.83 -0.32 -1.97
CA ASP A 122 -13.29 -0.16 -2.00
C ASP A 122 -14.02 -1.42 -1.53
N LYS A 123 -13.59 -2.60 -2.00
CA LYS A 123 -14.20 -3.88 -1.58
C LYS A 123 -13.90 -4.19 -0.12
N LEU A 124 -12.71 -3.83 0.36
CA LEU A 124 -12.33 -4.00 1.75
C LEU A 124 -13.18 -3.12 2.67
N VAL A 125 -13.39 -1.84 2.33
CA VAL A 125 -14.24 -0.92 3.09
C VAL A 125 -15.68 -1.43 3.13
N ALA A 126 -16.25 -1.86 1.99
CA ALA A 126 -17.59 -2.43 1.95
C ALA A 126 -17.73 -3.70 2.82
N LEU A 127 -16.70 -4.56 2.84
CA LEU A 127 -16.67 -5.74 3.71
C LEU A 127 -16.60 -5.35 5.19
N LEU A 128 -15.81 -4.31 5.52
CA LEU A 128 -15.71 -3.82 6.89
C LEU A 128 -17.04 -3.25 7.36
N GLU A 129 -17.71 -2.42 6.56
CA GLU A 129 -19.05 -1.92 6.88
C GLU A 129 -20.04 -3.05 7.16
N PHE A 130 -20.03 -4.11 6.32
CA PHE A 130 -20.85 -5.29 6.52
C PHE A 130 -20.52 -6.02 7.84
N LEU A 131 -19.23 -6.16 8.18
CA LEU A 131 -18.79 -6.75 9.44
C LEU A 131 -19.18 -5.88 10.64
N GLY A 132 -19.16 -4.56 10.53
CA GLY A 132 -19.58 -3.64 11.58
C GLY A 132 -21.04 -3.80 11.94
N VAL A 133 -21.89 -3.87 10.91
CA VAL A 133 -23.33 -4.14 11.08
C VAL A 133 -23.55 -5.51 11.72
N THR A 134 -22.80 -6.53 11.31
CA THR A 134 -22.95 -7.91 11.81
C THR A 134 -22.49 -8.06 13.26
N LEU A 135 -21.34 -7.46 13.61
CA LEU A 135 -20.73 -7.56 14.94
C LEU A 135 -21.21 -6.47 15.91
N ARG A 136 -22.06 -5.54 15.45
CA ARG A 136 -22.50 -4.33 16.20
C ARG A 136 -21.33 -3.48 16.72
N ILE A 137 -20.24 -3.43 15.97
CA ILE A 137 -19.07 -2.60 16.27
C ILE A 137 -19.15 -1.34 15.39
N PRO A 138 -18.94 -0.13 15.95
CA PRO A 138 -19.00 1.10 15.16
C PRO A 138 -17.90 1.12 14.09
N ASN A 139 -18.26 1.62 12.90
CA ASN A 139 -17.37 1.68 11.72
C ASN A 139 -16.05 2.42 12.00
N SER A 140 -16.07 3.42 12.88
CA SER A 140 -14.88 4.17 13.31
C SER A 140 -13.84 3.26 13.95
N ILE A 141 -14.24 2.32 14.81
CA ILE A 141 -13.31 1.42 15.52
C ILE A 141 -12.72 0.40 14.54
N MET A 142 -13.50 -0.10 13.58
CA MET A 142 -12.99 -1.03 12.56
C MET A 142 -11.99 -0.36 11.61
N GLY A 143 -12.22 0.90 11.26
CA GLY A 143 -11.27 1.69 10.46
C GLY A 143 -9.98 1.98 11.23
N LEU A 144 -10.09 2.33 12.52
CA LEU A 144 -8.93 2.58 13.38
C LEU A 144 -8.12 1.32 13.69
N THR A 145 -8.72 0.13 13.65
CA THR A 145 -8.04 -1.13 13.96
C THR A 145 -7.65 -1.90 12.70
N ILE A 146 -8.60 -2.46 11.95
CA ILE A 146 -8.32 -3.38 10.85
C ILE A 146 -7.68 -2.66 9.66
N LEU A 147 -8.20 -1.48 9.25
CA LEU A 147 -7.60 -0.72 8.15
C LEU A 147 -6.22 -0.17 8.52
N ALA A 148 -6.09 0.44 9.70
CA ALA A 148 -4.81 1.00 10.15
C ALA A 148 -3.73 -0.09 10.32
N TRP A 149 -4.10 -1.26 10.86
CA TRP A 149 -3.22 -2.41 10.98
C TRP A 149 -2.82 -2.95 9.61
N GLY A 150 -3.78 -3.08 8.68
CA GLY A 150 -3.53 -3.53 7.32
C GLY A 150 -2.51 -2.63 6.58
N ASN A 151 -2.67 -1.32 6.69
CA ASN A 151 -1.73 -0.36 6.10
C ASN A 151 -0.33 -0.47 6.72
N SER A 152 -0.25 -0.54 8.05
CA SER A 152 1.03 -0.59 8.79
C SER A 152 1.79 -1.90 8.61
N MET A 153 1.10 -3.02 8.38
CA MET A 153 1.74 -4.31 8.10
C MET A 153 2.51 -4.32 6.79
N ALA A 154 1.95 -3.72 5.73
CA ALA A 154 2.60 -3.63 4.44
C ALA A 154 3.92 -2.84 4.57
N ASP A 155 3.88 -1.71 5.26
CA ASP A 155 5.05 -0.89 5.57
C ASP A 155 6.07 -1.64 6.43
N LEU A 156 5.64 -2.39 7.44
CA LEU A 156 6.52 -3.20 8.27
C LEU A 156 7.29 -4.24 7.44
N SER A 157 6.60 -4.93 6.54
CA SER A 157 7.22 -5.95 5.67
C SER A 157 8.28 -5.35 4.73
N ALA A 158 8.02 -4.15 4.19
CA ALA A 158 8.95 -3.41 3.35
C ALA A 158 10.17 -2.93 4.17
N ASN A 159 9.95 -2.36 5.35
CA ASN A 159 10.99 -1.88 6.25
C ASN A 159 11.92 -3.00 6.71
N VAL A 160 11.37 -4.17 7.08
CA VAL A 160 12.16 -5.36 7.45
C VAL A 160 13.00 -5.84 6.27
N THR A 161 12.45 -5.83 5.05
CA THR A 161 13.17 -6.25 3.84
C THR A 161 14.33 -5.29 3.53
N MET A 162 14.12 -3.98 3.62
CA MET A 162 15.17 -2.97 3.44
C MET A 162 16.25 -3.07 4.51
N ALA A 163 15.87 -3.28 5.77
CA ALA A 163 16.82 -3.46 6.87
C ALA A 163 17.71 -4.69 6.66
N ARG A 164 17.15 -5.83 6.19
CA ARG A 164 17.92 -7.04 5.85
C ARG A 164 18.91 -6.83 4.71
N LYS A 165 18.64 -5.88 3.81
CA LYS A 165 19.52 -5.50 2.70
C LYS A 165 20.60 -4.47 3.09
N GLY A 166 20.71 -4.13 4.38
CA GLY A 166 21.65 -3.12 4.86
C GLY A 166 21.23 -1.67 4.56
N LEU A 167 20.02 -1.46 4.04
CA LEU A 167 19.46 -0.15 3.71
C LEU A 167 18.69 0.45 4.89
N ALA A 168 19.27 0.39 6.10
CA ALA A 168 18.60 0.76 7.35
C ALA A 168 18.21 2.25 7.38
N ASN A 169 19.07 3.15 6.88
CA ASN A 169 18.76 4.59 6.82
C ASN A 169 17.56 4.90 5.88
N MET A 170 17.43 4.14 4.79
CA MET A 170 16.29 4.25 3.89
C MET A 170 15.02 3.73 4.57
N ALA A 171 15.10 2.61 5.30
CA ALA A 171 13.97 2.04 6.03
C ALA A 171 13.45 3.00 7.13
N ILE A 172 14.35 3.60 7.90
CA ILE A 172 13.98 4.61 8.93
C ILE A 172 13.30 5.81 8.28
N THR A 173 13.90 6.35 7.20
CA THR A 173 13.32 7.49 6.47
C THR A 173 11.92 7.17 5.93
N ALA A 174 11.73 5.98 5.34
CA ALA A 174 10.44 5.55 4.83
C ALA A 174 9.38 5.43 5.94
N CYS A 175 9.76 4.90 7.11
CA CYS A 175 8.88 4.76 8.27
C CYS A 175 8.35 6.09 8.82
N PHE A 176 9.11 7.19 8.69
CA PHE A 176 8.63 8.53 9.07
C PHE A 176 7.91 9.24 7.94
N ALA A 177 8.42 9.13 6.72
CA ALA A 177 7.87 9.83 5.56
C ALA A 177 6.44 9.38 5.24
N GLY A 178 6.13 8.09 5.38
CA GLY A 178 4.80 7.53 5.10
C GLY A 178 3.67 8.19 5.92
N PRO A 179 3.71 8.10 7.26
CA PRO A 179 2.71 8.76 8.13
C PRO A 179 2.66 10.28 7.95
N LEU A 180 3.82 10.95 7.79
CA LEU A 180 3.88 12.40 7.56
C LEU A 180 3.18 12.80 6.27
N PHE A 181 3.41 12.06 5.18
CA PHE A 181 2.74 12.30 3.90
C PHE A 181 1.22 12.08 4.01
N ASN A 182 0.79 11.00 4.69
CA ASN A 182 -0.63 10.71 4.88
C ASN A 182 -1.35 11.80 5.68
N ILE A 183 -0.71 12.37 6.70
CA ILE A 183 -1.30 13.44 7.52
C ILE A 183 -1.28 14.79 6.77
N LEU A 184 -0.18 15.15 6.11
CA LEU A 184 -0.05 16.47 5.46
C LEU A 184 -0.83 16.53 4.14
N ILE A 185 -0.59 15.57 3.26
CA ILE A 185 -1.16 15.55 1.92
C ILE A 185 -2.46 14.76 1.92
N GLY A 186 -2.49 13.54 2.49
CA GLY A 186 -3.68 12.70 2.47
C GLY A 186 -4.89 13.35 3.18
N LEU A 187 -4.71 13.71 4.46
CA LEU A 187 -5.76 14.37 5.23
C LEU A 187 -6.05 15.78 4.71
N GLY A 188 -5.02 16.57 4.42
CA GLY A 188 -5.14 17.95 3.96
C GLY A 188 -5.85 18.07 2.60
N ALA A 189 -5.41 17.28 1.61
CA ALA A 189 -6.05 17.24 0.30
C ALA A 189 -7.44 16.59 0.37
N GLY A 190 -7.62 15.56 1.20
CA GLY A 190 -8.91 14.90 1.41
C GLY A 190 -9.98 15.87 1.92
N PHE A 191 -9.68 16.64 2.98
CA PHE A 191 -10.60 17.67 3.47
C PHE A 191 -10.78 18.83 2.47
N GLY A 192 -9.72 19.22 1.77
CA GLY A 192 -9.80 20.25 0.72
C GLY A 192 -10.75 19.84 -0.41
N LEU A 193 -10.66 18.60 -0.87
CA LEU A 193 -11.53 18.05 -1.91
C LEU A 193 -12.97 17.90 -1.42
N LEU A 194 -13.18 17.39 -0.20
CA LEU A 194 -14.50 17.28 0.42
C LEU A 194 -15.19 18.65 0.55
N ARG A 195 -14.45 19.69 0.92
CA ARG A 195 -14.96 21.07 0.96
C ARG A 195 -15.40 21.55 -0.42
N GLY A 196 -14.60 21.25 -1.46
CA GLY A 196 -14.94 21.58 -2.84
C GLY A 196 -16.21 20.89 -3.34
N ILE A 197 -16.42 19.63 -2.99
CA ILE A 197 -17.58 18.83 -3.42
C ILE A 197 -18.84 19.18 -2.64
N LYS A 198 -18.76 19.30 -1.30
CA LYS A 198 -19.94 19.49 -0.44
C LYS A 198 -20.32 20.95 -0.20
N GLN A 199 -19.48 21.94 -0.58
CA GLN A 199 -19.67 23.37 -0.29
C GLN A 199 -20.01 23.69 1.18
N GLN A 200 -19.66 22.80 2.12
CA GLN A 200 -19.86 23.00 3.54
C GLN A 200 -18.62 23.68 4.13
N GLU A 201 -18.81 24.77 4.86
CA GLU A 201 -17.71 25.51 5.50
C GLU A 201 -17.19 24.86 6.78
N ILE A 202 -17.98 23.99 7.43
CA ILE A 202 -17.64 23.38 8.72
C ILE A 202 -17.88 21.88 8.66
N LEU A 203 -16.79 21.10 8.68
CA LEU A 203 -16.83 19.65 8.81
C LEU A 203 -16.51 19.30 10.28
N TYR A 204 -17.53 18.92 11.05
CA TYR A 204 -17.33 18.50 12.43
C TYR A 204 -16.69 17.11 12.45
N VAL A 205 -15.40 17.05 12.83
CA VAL A 205 -14.70 15.79 13.07
C VAL A 205 -14.56 15.63 14.58
N SER A 206 -15.32 14.70 15.15
CA SER A 206 -15.19 14.35 16.56
C SER A 206 -13.84 13.67 16.78
N LEU A 207 -12.97 14.31 17.58
CA LEU A 207 -11.73 13.67 18.02
C LEU A 207 -12.06 12.63 19.08
N THR A 208 -12.17 11.37 18.65
CA THR A 208 -12.30 10.23 19.55
C THR A 208 -11.10 10.18 20.51
N PRO A 209 -11.28 9.82 21.79
CA PRO A 209 -10.18 9.70 22.76
C PRO A 209 -9.01 8.85 22.25
N ASP A 210 -9.30 7.82 21.45
CA ASP A 210 -8.31 6.95 20.81
C ASP A 210 -7.33 7.71 19.91
N ILE A 211 -7.83 8.66 19.12
CA ILE A 211 -7.01 9.48 18.23
C ILE A 211 -6.07 10.35 19.07
N SER A 212 -6.58 10.94 20.16
CA SER A 212 -5.79 11.81 21.04
C SER A 212 -4.66 11.03 21.73
N THR A 213 -4.92 9.83 22.23
CA THR A 213 -3.89 8.99 22.86
C THR A 213 -2.87 8.51 21.85
N GLY A 214 -3.29 8.16 20.63
CA GLY A 214 -2.40 7.82 19.52
C GLY A 214 -1.40 8.93 19.21
N PHE A 215 -1.87 10.19 19.14
CA PHE A 215 -0.97 11.34 18.95
C PHE A 215 0.04 11.49 20.10
N VAL A 216 -0.39 11.40 21.35
CA VAL A 216 0.49 11.53 22.52
C VAL A 216 1.61 10.49 22.49
N PHE A 217 1.28 9.21 22.26
CA PHE A 217 2.28 8.15 22.19
C PHE A 217 3.19 8.28 20.96
N CYS A 218 2.67 8.77 19.83
CA CYS A 218 3.47 9.05 18.64
C CYS A 218 4.51 10.17 18.90
N PHE A 219 4.09 11.30 19.50
CA PHE A 219 5.00 12.37 19.89
C PHE A 219 6.04 11.90 20.90
N ALA A 220 5.63 11.11 21.90
CA ALA A 220 6.55 10.53 22.87
C ALA A 220 7.62 9.65 22.20
N ASN A 221 7.23 8.82 21.24
CA ASN A 221 8.15 7.98 20.48
C ASN A 221 9.14 8.83 19.65
N CYS A 222 8.66 9.85 18.93
CA CYS A 222 9.51 10.77 18.18
C CYS A 222 10.53 11.50 19.07
N ILE A 223 10.12 12.01 20.23
CA ILE A 223 11.01 12.65 21.21
C ILE A 223 12.06 11.64 21.69
N PHE A 224 11.65 10.41 21.98
CA PHE A 224 12.55 9.36 22.45
C PHE A 224 13.60 8.97 21.40
N ILE A 225 13.22 8.89 20.12
CA ILE A 225 14.17 8.65 19.02
C ILE A 225 15.17 9.79 18.90
N LEU A 226 14.71 11.03 18.93
CA LEU A 226 15.58 12.19 18.84
C LEU A 226 16.56 12.24 20.03
N PHE A 227 16.08 11.94 21.24
CA PHE A 227 16.92 11.89 22.43
C PHE A 227 17.95 10.75 22.36
N SER A 228 17.52 9.53 22.05
CA SER A 228 18.41 8.36 21.96
C SER A 228 19.41 8.46 20.80
N GLY A 229 18.99 9.00 19.65
CA GLY A 229 19.82 9.15 18.46
C GLY A 229 20.78 10.33 18.52
N LEU A 230 20.32 11.52 18.90
CA LEU A 230 21.14 12.75 18.86
C LEU A 230 21.90 13.00 20.16
N ALA A 231 21.28 12.81 21.33
CA ALA A 231 21.89 13.20 22.61
C ALA A 231 22.84 12.14 23.18
N VAL A 232 22.56 10.85 22.97
CA VAL A 232 23.31 9.76 23.60
C VAL A 232 24.36 9.13 22.66
N ASN A 233 24.01 8.90 21.39
CA ASN A 233 24.82 8.06 20.49
C ASN A 233 25.39 8.76 19.24
N LYS A 234 25.46 10.09 19.19
CA LYS A 234 26.06 10.86 18.07
C LYS A 234 25.54 10.43 16.68
N GLY A 235 24.25 10.13 16.56
CA GLY A 235 23.60 9.73 15.30
C GLY A 235 23.46 8.23 15.06
N VAL A 236 23.82 7.37 16.02
CA VAL A 236 23.67 5.90 15.89
C VAL A 236 22.53 5.37 16.77
N ILE A 237 21.53 4.72 16.19
CA ILE A 237 20.41 4.16 16.96
C ILE A 237 20.86 2.87 17.65
N PRO A 238 20.76 2.75 19.00
CA PRO A 238 21.16 1.54 19.71
C PRO A 238 20.19 0.38 19.45
N ALA A 239 20.69 -0.87 19.45
CA ALA A 239 19.85 -2.06 19.21
C ALA A 239 18.70 -2.21 20.22
N GLY A 240 18.87 -1.70 21.44
CA GLY A 240 17.83 -1.70 22.48
C GLY A 240 16.61 -0.82 22.17
N TYR A 241 16.74 0.13 21.22
CA TYR A 241 15.65 1.00 20.80
C TYR A 241 14.42 0.21 20.31
N GLY A 242 14.64 -0.86 19.53
CA GLY A 242 13.55 -1.69 18.98
C GLY A 242 12.69 -2.34 20.07
N ASN A 243 13.34 -2.91 21.09
CA ASN A 243 12.62 -3.56 22.20
C ASN A 243 11.79 -2.55 23.00
N MET A 244 12.34 -1.35 23.23
CA MET A 244 11.61 -0.29 23.91
C MET A 244 10.43 0.23 23.08
N ALA A 245 10.60 0.39 21.77
CA ALA A 245 9.52 0.81 20.88
C ALA A 245 8.35 -0.20 20.87
N ILE A 246 8.66 -1.50 20.87
CA ILE A 246 7.65 -2.56 21.00
C ILE A 246 6.95 -2.47 22.36
N GLY A 247 7.70 -2.24 23.44
CA GLY A 247 7.14 -2.04 24.78
C GLY A 247 6.19 -0.84 24.85
N MET A 248 6.57 0.31 24.28
CA MET A 248 5.73 1.50 24.19
C MET A 248 4.45 1.24 23.39
N TYR A 249 4.54 0.51 22.28
CA TYR A 249 3.38 0.12 21.49
C TYR A 249 2.43 -0.80 22.27
N ALA A 250 2.97 -1.76 23.04
CA ALA A 250 2.15 -2.63 23.90
C ALA A 250 1.41 -1.82 24.98
N VAL A 251 2.07 -0.84 25.61
CA VAL A 251 1.45 0.06 26.59
C VAL A 251 0.36 0.93 25.94
N TYR A 252 0.61 1.45 24.73
CA TYR A 252 -0.38 2.18 23.96
C TYR A 252 -1.64 1.34 23.71
N VAL A 253 -1.48 0.12 23.17
CA VAL A 253 -2.61 -0.79 22.90
C VAL A 253 -3.39 -1.10 24.19
N LEU A 254 -2.70 -1.38 25.29
CA LEU A 254 -3.35 -1.62 26.58
C LEU A 254 -4.14 -0.39 27.06
N THR A 255 -3.57 0.81 26.91
CA THR A 255 -4.22 2.06 27.31
C THR A 255 -5.46 2.34 26.46
N SER A 256 -5.38 2.17 25.14
CA SER A 256 -6.51 2.33 24.23
C SER A 256 -7.62 1.31 24.50
N LEU A 257 -7.26 0.05 24.80
CA LEU A 257 -8.23 -0.96 25.20
C LEU A 257 -8.91 -0.58 26.52
N VAL A 258 -8.14 -0.18 27.54
CA VAL A 258 -8.69 0.23 28.83
C VAL A 258 -9.63 1.42 28.68
N LEU A 259 -9.28 2.43 27.88
CA LEU A 259 -10.15 3.58 27.61
C LEU A 259 -11.47 3.17 26.96
N ASN A 260 -11.41 2.29 25.95
CA ASN A 260 -12.60 1.78 25.28
C ASN A 260 -13.51 0.93 26.19
N TYR A 261 -12.93 0.13 27.11
CA TYR A 261 -13.70 -0.70 28.04
C TYR A 261 -14.17 0.06 29.30
N ALA A 262 -13.41 1.06 29.77
CA ALA A 262 -13.70 1.80 31.00
C ALA A 262 -14.66 2.99 30.77
N LEU A 263 -14.67 3.55 29.57
CA LEU A 263 -15.63 4.57 29.14
C LEU A 263 -16.44 3.98 27.98
N PRO A 264 -17.43 3.10 28.23
CA PRO A 264 -18.40 2.79 27.20
C PRO A 264 -19.08 4.12 26.86
N GLU A 265 -18.87 4.61 25.63
CA GLU A 265 -19.61 5.76 25.12
C GLU A 265 -21.10 5.49 25.38
N SER A 266 -21.66 6.24 26.32
CA SER A 266 -23.10 6.31 26.49
C SER A 266 -23.65 6.99 25.24
N SER A 267 -24.20 6.15 24.35
CA SER A 267 -25.14 6.46 23.25
C SER A 267 -24.71 7.44 22.16
#